data_AF-A0A6N7PX70-F1
#
_entry.id   AF-A0A6N7PX70-F1
#
_cell.length_a   1.000
_cell.length_b   1.000
_cell.length_c   1.000
_cell.angle_alpha   90.00
_cell.angle_beta   90.00
_cell.angle_gamma   90.00
#
_symmetry.space_group_name_H-M   'P 1'
#
loop_
_entity.id
_entity.type
_entity.pdbx_description
1 polymer ?
#
loop_
_entity_poly.entity_id
_entity_poly.type
_entity_poly.pdbx_seq_one_letter_code
_entity_poly.pdbx_strand_id
1 'polypeptide(L)'
;MHVDRGRETIGAVRLKRAYEAPEAADGHRVLVDRLWPRGVRKDALTIDAWMKEIGPSDELRRWFGHDDARWEEFAARYREELRRGPAAEHLNELVALAKRGTVTLVFGAKDERHNQAVVLRDVIERRLRRAQKSAPHS
;
A
#
# COMPACT_ATOMS: atom_id res chain seq x y z
N MET A 1 -30.28 11.66 22.94
CA MET A 1 -29.52 12.29 21.85
C MET A 1 -28.06 12.37 22.29
N HIS A 2 -27.27 11.35 21.98
CA HIS A 2 -25.82 11.41 22.14
C HIS A 2 -25.28 11.39 20.71
N VAL A 3 -24.77 12.53 20.26
CA VAL A 3 -24.02 12.61 19.02
C VAL A 3 -22.65 11.99 19.32
N ASP A 4 -22.47 10.73 18.94
CA ASP A 4 -21.14 10.14 18.79
C ASP A 4 -20.35 11.06 17.85
N ARG A 5 -19.49 11.91 18.41
CA ARG A 5 -18.48 12.61 17.61
C ARG A 5 -17.59 11.51 17.04
N GLY A 6 -17.80 11.22 15.76
CA GLY A 6 -17.05 10.24 14.99
C GLY A 6 -15.56 10.40 15.24
N ARG A 7 -15.00 9.47 16.01
CA ARG A 7 -13.56 9.22 15.99
C ARG A 7 -13.29 8.81 14.55
N GLU A 8 -12.65 9.67 13.76
CA GLU A 8 -12.19 9.30 12.42
C GLU A 8 -11.32 8.06 12.57
N THR A 9 -11.89 6.88 12.29
CA THR A 9 -11.21 5.61 12.48
C THR A 9 -10.11 5.54 11.43
N ILE A 10 -8.87 5.73 11.88
CA ILE A 10 -7.71 5.42 11.06
C ILE A 10 -7.75 3.92 10.80
N GLY A 11 -7.89 3.58 9.53
CA GLY A 11 -7.94 2.20 9.09
C GLY A 11 -6.60 1.51 9.22
N ALA A 12 -6.63 0.20 9.42
CA ALA A 12 -5.45 -0.63 9.32
C ALA A 12 -4.96 -0.69 7.86
N VAL A 13 -3.65 -0.72 7.65
CA VAL A 13 -3.06 -1.00 6.34
C VAL A 13 -2.57 -2.44 6.34
N ARG A 14 -3.26 -3.30 5.59
CA ARG A 14 -2.97 -4.74 5.52
C ARG A 14 -2.22 -5.07 4.23
N LEU A 15 -1.52 -6.19 4.25
CA LEU A 15 -0.87 -6.76 3.07
C LEU A 15 -1.53 -8.10 2.78
N LYS A 16 -1.76 -8.39 1.51
CA LYS A 16 -2.28 -9.70 1.09
C LYS A 16 -1.73 -10.08 -0.27
N ARG A 17 -1.29 -11.33 -0.42
CA ARG A 17 -0.82 -11.79 -1.72
C ARG A 17 -2.01 -11.94 -2.66
N ALA A 18 -1.76 -11.69 -3.93
CA ALA A 18 -2.75 -11.80 -4.99
C ALA A 18 -3.25 -13.24 -5.24
N TYR A 19 -2.63 -14.22 -4.60
CA TYR A 19 -2.97 -15.64 -4.69
C TYR A 19 -3.74 -16.12 -3.45
N GLU A 20 -3.98 -15.24 -2.48
CA GLU A 20 -4.79 -15.51 -1.30
C GLU A 20 -6.23 -15.04 -1.53
N ALA A 21 -7.20 -15.81 -1.02
CA ALA A 21 -8.61 -15.50 -1.18
C ALA A 21 -9.00 -14.19 -0.47
N PRO A 22 -9.84 -13.33 -1.08
CA PRO A 22 -10.34 -12.13 -0.41
C PRO A 22 -11.15 -12.49 0.84
N GLU A 23 -11.07 -11.66 1.88
CA GLU A 23 -11.85 -11.81 3.11
C GLU A 23 -12.56 -10.52 3.49
N ALA A 24 -13.65 -10.62 4.26
CA ALA A 24 -14.48 -9.46 4.63
C ALA A 24 -13.70 -8.37 5.41
N ALA A 25 -12.65 -8.76 6.13
CA ALA A 25 -11.80 -7.84 6.88
C ALA A 25 -10.75 -7.11 6.02
N ASP A 26 -10.67 -7.38 4.71
CA ASP A 26 -9.70 -6.71 3.83
C ASP A 26 -10.05 -5.24 3.58
N GLY A 27 -11.30 -4.83 3.81
CA GLY A 27 -11.74 -3.47 3.48
C GLY A 27 -11.51 -3.16 1.99
N HIS A 28 -10.93 -1.99 1.70
CA HIS A 28 -10.66 -1.57 0.33
C HIS A 28 -9.38 -2.22 -0.21
N ARG A 29 -9.51 -3.06 -1.25
CA ARG A 29 -8.44 -3.87 -1.83
C ARG A 29 -7.82 -3.17 -3.04
N VAL A 30 -6.55 -2.77 -2.92
CA VAL A 30 -5.82 -2.06 -3.98
C VAL A 30 -4.66 -2.90 -4.48
N LEU A 31 -4.65 -3.23 -5.78
CA LEU A 31 -3.48 -3.84 -6.42
C LEU A 31 -2.39 -2.76 -6.60
N VAL A 32 -1.21 -3.02 -6.03
CA VAL A 32 -0.08 -2.08 -6.04
C VAL A 32 1.11 -2.53 -6.90
N ASP A 33 0.98 -3.69 -7.55
CA ASP A 33 1.93 -4.09 -8.57
C ASP A 33 1.67 -3.37 -9.89
N ARG A 34 2.75 -2.98 -10.56
CA ARG A 34 2.71 -2.43 -11.93
C ARG A 34 2.15 -3.44 -12.93
N LEU A 35 2.33 -4.73 -12.65
CA LEU A 35 1.92 -5.83 -13.51
C LEU A 35 0.80 -6.63 -12.86
N TRP A 36 -0.12 -7.11 -13.68
CA TRP A 36 -1.15 -8.04 -13.22
C TRP A 36 -0.53 -9.38 -12.77
N PRO A 37 -0.94 -9.95 -11.62
CA PRO A 37 -0.45 -11.24 -11.14
C PRO A 37 -0.71 -12.37 -12.15
N ARG A 38 0.33 -13.17 -12.44
CA ARG A 38 0.23 -14.23 -13.44
C ARG A 38 -0.75 -15.32 -13.00
N GLY A 39 -1.59 -15.78 -13.93
CA GLY A 39 -2.53 -16.87 -13.69
C GLY A 39 -3.73 -16.51 -12.82
N VAL A 40 -3.89 -15.25 -12.42
CA VAL A 40 -5.02 -14.80 -11.62
C VAL A 40 -6.07 -14.12 -12.50
N ARG A 41 -7.34 -14.50 -12.37
CA ARG A 41 -8.45 -13.84 -13.07
C ARG A 41 -8.83 -12.54 -12.36
N LYS A 42 -9.30 -11.54 -13.12
CA LYS A 42 -9.77 -10.25 -12.56
C LYS A 42 -10.84 -10.44 -11.48
N ASP A 43 -11.84 -11.26 -11.76
CA ASP A 43 -12.96 -11.50 -10.84
C ASP A 43 -12.51 -12.20 -9.55
N ALA A 44 -11.52 -13.09 -9.64
CA ALA A 44 -11.01 -13.86 -8.51
C ALA A 44 -10.17 -13.00 -7.55
N LEU A 45 -9.52 -11.94 -8.05
CA LEU A 45 -8.68 -11.09 -7.23
C LEU A 45 -9.48 -10.08 -6.40
N THR A 46 -10.70 -9.76 -6.83
CA THR A 46 -11.64 -8.84 -6.17
C THR A 46 -10.93 -7.59 -5.69
N ILE A 47 -10.49 -6.74 -6.63
CA ILE A 47 -9.83 -5.47 -6.33
C ILE A 47 -10.80 -4.32 -6.59
N ASP A 48 -10.78 -3.33 -5.71
CA ASP A 48 -11.55 -2.10 -5.86
C ASP A 48 -10.80 -1.10 -6.74
N ALA A 49 -9.46 -1.13 -6.72
CA ALA A 49 -8.61 -0.27 -7.53
C ALA A 49 -7.30 -0.96 -7.95
N TRP A 50 -6.74 -0.51 -9.08
CA TRP A 50 -5.39 -0.88 -9.52
C TRP A 50 -4.52 0.36 -9.71
N MET A 51 -3.62 0.60 -8.76
CA MET A 51 -2.71 1.74 -8.76
C MET A 51 -1.33 1.36 -9.30
N LYS A 52 -1.28 0.93 -10.57
CA LYS A 52 -0.05 0.42 -11.21
C LYS A 52 1.16 1.37 -11.14
N GLU A 53 0.92 2.68 -11.15
CA GLU A 53 1.99 3.70 -11.14
C GLU A 53 2.54 3.96 -9.72
N ILE A 54 1.99 3.32 -8.68
CA ILE A 54 2.57 3.37 -7.33
C ILE A 54 3.69 2.35 -7.14
N GLY A 55 3.71 1.27 -7.93
CA GLY A 55 4.76 0.27 -7.88
C GLY A 55 6.14 0.85 -8.21
N PRO A 56 7.23 0.20 -7.79
CA PRO A 56 8.59 0.66 -8.10
C PRO A 56 8.79 0.68 -9.62
N SER A 57 9.69 1.56 -10.08
CA SER A 57 10.05 1.62 -11.49
C SER A 57 10.60 0.28 -12.01
N ASP A 58 10.49 0.06 -13.31
CA ASP A 58 11.05 -1.14 -13.95
C ASP A 58 12.57 -1.25 -13.73
N GLU A 59 13.28 -0.12 -13.70
CA GLU A 59 14.71 -0.07 -13.41
C GLU A 59 14.99 -0.51 -11.97
N LEU A 60 14.31 0.08 -10.98
CA LEU A 60 14.52 -0.25 -9.57
C LEU A 60 14.15 -1.70 -9.27
N ARG A 61 13.05 -2.19 -9.84
CA ARG A 61 12.62 -3.59 -9.70
C ARG A 61 13.66 -4.57 -10.26
N ARG A 62 14.22 -4.29 -11.44
CA ARG A 62 15.28 -5.12 -12.05
C ARG A 62 16.57 -5.08 -11.23
N TRP A 63 16.93 -3.89 -10.73
CA TRP A 63 18.11 -3.71 -9.90
C TRP A 63 18.03 -4.45 -8.57
N PHE A 64 16.87 -4.42 -7.91
CA PHE A 64 16.66 -5.15 -6.66
C PHE A 64 16.81 -6.65 -6.86
N GLY A 65 16.21 -7.19 -7.93
CA GLY A 65 16.39 -8.60 -8.31
C GLY A 65 15.98 -9.62 -7.24
N HIS A 66 15.26 -9.20 -6.19
CA HIS A 66 15.00 -9.98 -4.98
C HIS A 66 16.28 -10.43 -4.23
N ASP A 67 17.33 -9.61 -4.28
CA ASP A 67 18.54 -9.79 -3.49
C ASP A 67 18.37 -9.15 -2.10
N ASP A 68 18.30 -9.97 -1.06
CA ASP A 68 18.14 -9.53 0.33
C ASP A 68 19.24 -8.52 0.75
N ALA A 69 20.46 -8.64 0.23
CA ALA A 69 21.55 -7.71 0.54
C ALA A 69 21.27 -6.29 0.03
N ARG A 70 20.36 -6.15 -0.95
CA ARG A 70 19.97 -4.87 -1.55
C ARG A 70 18.67 -4.32 -0.95
N TRP A 71 18.05 -5.02 -0.01
CA TRP A 71 16.72 -4.65 0.51
C TRP A 71 16.66 -3.25 1.10
N GLU A 72 17.58 -2.89 1.99
CA GLU A 72 17.60 -1.58 2.65
C GLU A 72 17.71 -0.44 1.62
N GLU A 73 18.58 -0.62 0.62
CA GLU A 73 18.76 0.36 -0.44
C GLU A 73 17.58 0.39 -1.42
N PHE A 74 16.99 -0.75 -1.75
CA PHE A 74 15.73 -0.81 -2.51
C PHE A 74 14.64 -0.01 -1.80
N ALA A 75 14.44 -0.24 -0.50
CA ALA A 75 13.44 0.46 0.28
C ALA A 75 13.74 1.97 0.37
N ALA A 76 15.00 2.38 0.43
CA ALA A 76 15.38 3.79 0.39
C ALA A 76 15.05 4.43 -0.98
N ARG A 77 15.49 3.81 -2.08
CA ARG A 77 15.26 4.29 -3.45
C ARG A 77 13.77 4.36 -3.78
N TYR A 78 13.01 3.33 -3.41
CA TYR A 78 11.57 3.30 -3.65
C TYR A 78 10.83 4.40 -2.87
N ARG A 79 11.26 4.72 -1.65
CA ARG A 79 10.71 5.86 -0.90
C ARG A 79 10.98 7.21 -1.56
N GLU A 80 12.06 7.35 -2.35
CA GLU A 80 12.30 8.54 -3.16
C GLU A 80 11.40 8.58 -4.39
N GLU A 81 11.17 7.45 -5.06
CA GLU A 81 10.21 7.35 -6.17
C GLU A 81 8.80 7.75 -5.72
N LEU A 82 8.37 7.28 -4.55
CA LEU A 82 7.07 7.62 -3.94
C LEU A 82 6.87 9.11 -3.61
N ARG A 83 7.90 9.95 -3.72
CA ARG A 83 7.82 11.41 -3.50
C ARG A 83 7.67 12.20 -4.79
N ARG A 84 7.68 11.54 -5.95
CA ARG A 84 7.75 12.20 -7.26
C ARG A 84 6.73 11.60 -8.23
N GLY A 85 6.34 12.41 -9.22
CA GLY A 85 5.48 11.97 -10.32
C GLY A 85 4.15 11.35 -9.88
N PRO A 86 3.57 10.46 -10.71
CA PRO A 86 2.29 9.82 -10.43
C PRO A 86 2.27 8.99 -9.13
N ALA A 87 3.41 8.45 -8.72
CA ALA A 87 3.53 7.67 -7.48
C ALA A 87 3.20 8.51 -6.23
N ALA A 88 3.55 9.80 -6.24
CA ALA A 88 3.23 10.70 -5.14
C ALA A 88 1.71 10.96 -5.03
N GLU A 89 1.03 11.08 -6.16
CA GLU A 89 -0.43 11.29 -6.22
C GLU A 89 -1.18 10.05 -5.72
N HIS A 90 -0.83 8.86 -6.23
CA HIS A 90 -1.40 7.60 -5.75
C HIS A 90 -1.11 7.33 -4.28
N LEU A 91 0.07 7.72 -3.78
CA LEU A 91 0.38 7.61 -2.36
C LEU A 91 -0.53 8.52 -1.51
N ASN A 92 -0.82 9.73 -1.98
CA ASN A 92 -1.76 10.63 -1.29
C ASN A 92 -3.18 10.05 -1.29
N GLU A 93 -3.61 9.46 -2.40
CA GLU A 93 -4.90 8.77 -2.53
C GLU A 93 -5.00 7.58 -1.57
N LEU A 94 -3.99 6.70 -1.51
CA LEU A 94 -3.95 5.58 -0.56
C LEU A 94 -4.00 6.05 0.90
N VAL A 95 -3.29 7.13 1.24
CA VAL A 95 -3.35 7.70 2.59
C VAL A 95 -4.75 8.23 2.88
N ALA A 96 -5.42 8.85 1.91
CA ALA A 96 -6.80 9.33 2.07
C ALA A 96 -7.80 8.19 2.22
N LEU A 97 -7.62 7.08 1.48
CA LEU A 97 -8.42 5.86 1.64
C LEU A 97 -8.20 5.25 3.03
N ALA A 98 -6.95 5.13 3.46
CA ALA A 98 -6.59 4.55 4.76
C ALA A 98 -7.06 5.39 5.96
N LYS A 99 -7.30 6.70 5.78
CA LYS A 99 -7.96 7.54 6.80
C LYS A 99 -9.45 7.24 6.96
N ARG A 100 -10.09 6.65 5.96
CA ARG A 100 -11.54 6.38 5.93
C ARG A 100 -11.88 4.96 6.38
N GLY A 101 -10.91 4.04 6.34
CA GLY A 101 -11.12 2.66 6.73
C GLY A 101 -9.94 1.77 6.32
N THR A 102 -10.06 0.47 6.60
CA THR A 102 -9.01 -0.52 6.29
C THR A 102 -8.72 -0.56 4.79
N VAL A 103 -7.44 -0.52 4.44
CA VAL A 103 -6.94 -0.69 3.07
C VAL A 103 -6.04 -1.91 3.05
N THR A 104 -6.30 -2.83 2.12
CA THR A 104 -5.44 -3.99 1.85
C THR A 104 -4.66 -3.77 0.57
N LEU A 105 -3.33 -3.70 0.70
CA LEU A 105 -2.42 -3.64 -0.43
C LEU A 105 -2.20 -5.06 -0.96
N VAL A 106 -2.69 -5.29 -2.18
CA VAL A 106 -2.60 -6.58 -2.86
C VAL A 106 -1.36 -6.61 -3.72
N PHE A 107 -0.53 -7.65 -3.57
CA PHE A 107 0.76 -7.78 -4.26
C PHE A 107 1.05 -9.22 -4.71
N GLY A 108 1.87 -9.38 -5.74
CA GLY A 108 2.15 -10.65 -6.42
C GLY A 108 3.51 -11.27 -6.11
N ALA A 109 4.36 -10.60 -5.32
CA ALA A 109 5.64 -11.16 -4.89
C ALA A 109 5.45 -12.46 -4.09
N LYS A 110 6.43 -13.37 -4.19
CA LYS A 110 6.47 -14.59 -3.35
C LYS A 110 7.03 -14.29 -1.97
N ASP A 111 8.01 -13.38 -1.90
CA ASP A 111 8.58 -12.91 -0.63
C ASP A 111 7.63 -11.91 0.01
N GLU A 112 7.12 -12.26 1.19
CA GLU A 112 6.20 -11.44 1.98
C GLU A 112 6.90 -10.41 2.86
N ARG A 113 8.21 -10.55 3.08
CA ARG A 113 9.03 -9.70 3.95
C ARG A 113 9.77 -8.63 3.15
N HIS A 114 10.34 -8.99 2.00
CA HIS A 114 11.13 -8.08 1.16
C HIS A 114 10.43 -7.83 -0.19
N ASN A 115 9.38 -7.02 -0.14
CA ASN A 115 8.65 -6.57 -1.33
C ASN A 115 8.21 -5.11 -1.21
N GLN A 116 7.81 -4.51 -2.33
CA GLN A 116 7.39 -3.11 -2.40
C GLN A 116 6.18 -2.79 -1.51
N ALA A 117 5.24 -3.73 -1.32
CA ALA A 117 4.03 -3.48 -0.55
C ALA A 117 4.35 -3.27 0.94
N VAL A 118 5.37 -3.95 1.47
CA VAL A 118 5.91 -3.72 2.83
C VAL A 118 6.40 -2.28 2.98
N VAL A 119 7.22 -1.80 2.05
CA VAL A 119 7.73 -0.41 2.07
C VAL A 119 6.56 0.58 2.00
N LEU A 120 5.60 0.33 1.13
CA LEU A 120 4.45 1.20 0.91
C LEU A 120 3.55 1.29 2.16
N ARG A 121 3.24 0.15 2.80
CA ARG A 121 2.53 0.11 4.09
C ARG A 121 3.25 0.99 5.13
N ASP A 122 4.55 0.80 5.30
CA ASP A 122 5.32 1.54 6.30
C ASP A 122 5.34 3.06 6.04
N VAL A 123 5.29 3.48 4.77
CA VAL A 123 5.17 4.89 4.39
C VAL A 123 3.78 5.43 4.72
N ILE A 124 2.72 4.70 4.37
CA ILE A 124 1.32 5.11 4.65
C ILE A 124 1.10 5.22 6.15
N GLU A 125 1.44 4.18 6.91
CA GLU A 125 1.27 4.20 8.37
C GLU A 125 2.04 5.33 9.04
N ARG A 126 3.26 5.63 8.58
CA ARG A 126 4.04 6.76 9.08
C ARG A 126 3.35 8.10 8.81
N ARG A 127 2.75 8.28 7.63
CA ARG A 127 1.97 9.48 7.30
C ARG A 127 0.71 9.58 8.16
N LEU A 128 0.02 8.47 8.40
CA LEU A 128 -1.14 8.40 9.30
C LEU A 128 -0.76 8.75 10.74
N ARG A 129 0.36 8.22 11.26
CA ARG A 129 0.88 8.55 12.61
C ARG A 129 1.28 10.01 12.74
N ARG A 130 1.86 10.61 11.69
CA ARG A 130 2.21 12.05 11.69
C ARG A 130 0.95 12.93 11.68
N ALA A 131 -0.04 12.60 10.87
CA ALA A 131 -1.30 13.34 10.82
C ALA A 131 -2.01 13.36 12.19
N GLN A 132 -1.96 12.26 12.95
CA GLN A 132 -2.49 12.19 14.32
C GLN A 132 -1.79 13.14 15.28
N LYS A 133 -0.45 13.20 15.24
CA LYS A 133 0.34 14.05 16.15
C LYS A 133 0.17 15.55 15.87
N SER A 134 -0.22 15.91 14.64
CA SER A 134 -0.41 17.30 14.23
C SER A 134 -1.84 17.82 14.44
N ALA A 135 -2.80 16.96 14.78
CA ALA A 135 -4.14 17.40 15.14
C ALA A 135 -4.11 18.00 16.56
N PRO A 136 -4.39 19.30 16.75
CA PRO A 136 -4.47 19.88 18.08
C PRO A 136 -5.59 19.19 18.86
N HIS A 137 -5.28 18.69 20.07
CA HIS A 137 -6.31 18.34 21.04
C HIS A 137 -7.15 19.59 21.29
N SER A 138 -8.38 19.59 20.79
CA SER A 138 -9.39 20.61 21.08
C SER A 138 -10.08 20.27 22.40
#